data_AF-A0A2P5P4V8-F1
#
_entry.id   AF-A0A2P5P4V8-F1
#
_cell.length_a   1.000
_cell.length_b   1.000
_cell.length_c   1.000
_cell.angle_alpha   90.00
_cell.angle_beta   90.00
_cell.angle_gamma   90.00
#
_symmetry.space_group_name_H-M   'P 1'
#
loop_
_entity.id
_entity.type
_entity.pdbx_description
1 polymer ?
#
loop_
_entity_poly.entity_id
_entity_poly.type
_entity_poly.pdbx_seq_one_letter_code
_entity_poly.pdbx_strand_id
1 'polypeptide(L)'
;MTSDTVTLVGFMVLMFVMFYFLIIRPQQKRAKSQQAMLADLKRGDKIITIGGIFGVIEALDEKSIVIKTESGALLRLVRGGVAMKQEEEITVQP
;
A
#
# COMPACT_ATOMS: atom_id res chain seq x y z
N MET A 1 -35.58 -23.38 -26.38
CA MET A 1 -34.50 -24.08 -25.65
C MET A 1 -33.11 -23.49 -25.92
N THR A 2 -32.75 -23.06 -27.14
CA THR A 2 -31.45 -22.40 -27.41
C THR A 2 -31.43 -20.90 -27.10
N SER A 3 -32.56 -20.21 -27.26
CA SER A 3 -32.70 -18.76 -27.00
C SER A 3 -32.48 -18.38 -25.53
N ASP A 4 -32.95 -19.22 -24.62
CA ASP A 4 -32.82 -19.02 -23.17
C ASP A 4 -31.37 -19.19 -22.71
N THR A 5 -30.65 -20.15 -23.30
CA THR A 5 -29.22 -20.37 -23.04
C THR A 5 -28.36 -19.20 -23.56
N VAL A 6 -28.66 -18.68 -24.74
CA VAL A 6 -27.94 -17.50 -25.30
C VAL A 6 -28.15 -16.27 -24.41
N THR A 7 -29.35 -16.09 -23.87
CA THR A 7 -29.67 -14.97 -22.96
C THR A 7 -28.93 -15.10 -21.62
N LEU A 8 -28.90 -16.31 -21.03
CA LEU A 8 -28.14 -16.60 -19.81
C LEU A 8 -26.63 -16.42 -19.99
N VAL A 9 -26.07 -16.90 -21.10
CA VAL A 9 -24.64 -16.74 -21.41
C VAL A 9 -24.31 -15.26 -21.65
N GLY A 10 -25.18 -14.50 -22.34
CA GLY A 10 -25.01 -13.07 -22.53
C GLY A 10 -24.99 -12.29 -21.20
N PHE A 11 -25.89 -12.63 -20.27
CA PHE A 11 -25.92 -12.03 -18.93
C PHE A 11 -24.66 -12.37 -18.12
N MET A 12 -24.14 -13.59 -18.26
CA MET A 12 -22.92 -14.03 -17.58
C MET A 12 -21.68 -13.29 -18.10
N VAL A 13 -21.56 -13.10 -19.42
CA VAL A 13 -20.48 -12.32 -20.02
C VAL A 13 -20.55 -10.86 -19.59
N LEU A 14 -21.74 -10.26 -19.56
CA LEU A 14 -21.95 -8.88 -19.10
C LEU A 14 -21.51 -8.70 -17.63
N MET A 15 -21.88 -9.62 -16.74
CA MET A 15 -21.45 -9.61 -15.34
C MET A 15 -19.94 -9.73 -15.21
N PHE A 16 -19.30 -10.65 -15.94
CA PHE A 16 -17.84 -10.80 -15.92
C PHE A 16 -17.11 -9.54 -16.36
N VAL A 17 -17.58 -8.86 -17.40
CA VAL A 17 -17.01 -7.59 -17.86
C VAL A 17 -17.16 -6.51 -16.78
N MET A 18 -18.32 -6.42 -16.14
CA MET A 18 -18.59 -5.46 -15.07
C MET A 18 -17.69 -5.69 -13.85
N PHE A 19 -17.58 -6.94 -13.37
CA PHE A 19 -16.73 -7.31 -12.24
C PHE A 19 -15.23 -7.15 -12.56
N TYR A 20 -14.79 -7.49 -13.76
CA TYR A 20 -13.41 -7.29 -14.21
C TYR A 20 -13.04 -5.80 -14.17
N PHE A 21 -13.90 -4.94 -14.70
CA PHE A 21 -13.65 -3.50 -14.74
C PHE A 21 -13.68 -2.86 -13.33
N LEU A 22 -14.57 -3.34 -12.46
CA LEU A 22 -14.71 -2.86 -11.10
C LEU A 22 -13.57 -3.30 -10.18
N ILE A 23 -12.94 -4.47 -10.37
CA ILE A 23 -11.84 -4.94 -9.51
C ILE A 23 -10.49 -4.42 -10.00
N ILE A 24 -10.24 -4.41 -11.31
CA ILE A 24 -8.90 -4.10 -11.84
C ILE A 24 -8.51 -2.63 -11.62
N ARG A 25 -9.49 -1.73 -11.71
CA ARG A 25 -9.29 -0.28 -11.54
C ARG A 25 -8.93 0.12 -10.09
N PRO A 26 -9.63 -0.33 -9.04
CA PRO A 26 -9.25 -0.04 -7.66
C PRO A 26 -7.98 -0.78 -7.22
N GLN A 27 -7.71 -1.98 -7.75
CA GLN A 27 -6.52 -2.75 -7.38
C GLN A 27 -5.24 -2.06 -7.87
N GLN A 28 -5.25 -1.52 -9.10
CA GLN A 28 -4.13 -0.72 -9.61
C GLN A 28 -3.89 0.57 -8.79
N LYS A 29 -4.97 1.21 -8.30
CA LYS A 29 -4.82 2.41 -7.44
C LYS A 29 -4.11 2.09 -6.13
N ARG A 30 -4.45 0.98 -5.47
CA ARG A 30 -3.81 0.55 -4.21
C ARG A 30 -2.33 0.19 -4.38
N ALA A 31 -2.00 -0.52 -5.47
CA ALA A 31 -0.61 -0.86 -5.75
C ALA A 31 0.25 0.38 -6.05
N LYS A 32 -0.29 1.32 -6.84
CA LYS A 32 0.38 2.59 -7.14
C LYS A 32 0.56 3.48 -5.91
N SER A 33 -0.45 3.58 -5.05
CA SER A 33 -0.36 4.39 -3.82
C SER A 33 0.68 3.82 -2.85
N GLN A 34 0.75 2.49 -2.71
CA GLN A 34 1.79 1.85 -1.89
C GLN A 34 3.19 2.12 -2.45
N GLN A 35 3.40 1.95 -3.76
CA GLN A 35 4.71 2.25 -4.36
C GLN A 35 5.11 3.72 -4.23
N ALA A 36 4.16 4.65 -4.41
CA ALA A 36 4.41 6.09 -4.26
C ALA A 36 4.81 6.44 -2.82
N MET A 37 4.13 5.87 -1.84
CA MET A 37 4.47 6.04 -0.42
C MET A 37 5.87 5.52 -0.10
N LEU A 38 6.23 4.34 -0.60
CA LEU A 38 7.57 3.76 -0.41
C LEU A 38 8.68 4.59 -1.09
N ALA A 39 8.34 5.28 -2.18
CA ALA A 39 9.26 6.16 -2.89
C ALA A 39 9.49 7.50 -2.18
N ASP A 40 8.51 7.99 -1.41
CA ASP A 40 8.63 9.25 -0.66
C ASP A 40 9.30 9.08 0.72
N LEU A 41 9.69 7.85 1.10
CA LEU A 41 10.44 7.60 2.32
C LEU A 41 11.84 8.22 2.25
N LYS A 42 12.20 9.01 3.27
CA LYS A 42 13.49 9.69 3.39
C LYS A 42 14.15 9.38 4.73
N ARG A 43 15.49 9.58 4.81
CA ARG A 43 16.20 9.49 6.09
C ARG A 43 15.64 10.56 7.04
N GLY A 44 15.40 10.18 8.28
CA GLY A 44 14.80 11.04 9.30
C GLY A 44 13.28 10.95 9.40
N ASP A 45 12.60 10.29 8.45
CA ASP A 45 11.15 10.10 8.56
C ASP A 45 10.82 9.16 9.73
N LYS A 46 9.83 9.56 10.53
CA LYS A 46 9.18 8.68 11.50
C LYS A 46 8.23 7.76 10.75
N ILE A 47 8.37 6.46 10.97
CA ILE A 47 7.53 5.46 10.34
C ILE A 47 7.02 4.44 11.34
N ILE A 48 5.93 3.79 10.95
CA ILE A 48 5.36 2.65 11.64
C ILE A 48 5.50 1.45 10.69
N THR A 49 6.16 0.41 11.18
CA THR A 49 6.30 -0.85 10.44
C THR A 49 5.00 -1.66 10.49
N ILE A 50 4.84 -2.64 9.61
CA ILE A 50 3.67 -3.55 9.61
C ILE A 50 3.48 -4.27 10.96
N GLY A 51 4.56 -4.49 11.71
CA GLY A 51 4.51 -5.07 13.06
C GLY A 51 4.07 -4.10 14.17
N GLY A 52 3.71 -2.86 13.83
CA GLY A 52 3.35 -1.82 14.81
C GLY A 52 4.55 -1.20 15.53
N ILE A 53 5.76 -1.40 15.03
CA ILE A 53 6.98 -0.83 15.63
C ILE A 53 7.17 0.59 15.12
N PHE A 54 7.31 1.53 16.06
CA PHE A 54 7.68 2.92 15.80
C PHE A 54 9.20 3.04 15.69
N GLY A 55 9.64 3.77 14.67
CA GLY A 55 11.05 4.06 14.48
C GLY A 55 11.31 5.17 13.49
N VAL A 56 12.56 5.60 13.44
CA VAL A 56 13.05 6.64 12.53
C VAL A 56 13.95 5.99 11.49
N ILE A 57 13.82 6.38 10.22
CA ILE A 57 14.68 5.84 9.17
C ILE A 57 16.09 6.43 9.30
N GLU A 58 17.08 5.59 9.57
CA GLU A 58 18.48 6.00 9.66
C GLU A 58 19.23 5.83 8.33
N ALA A 59 18.88 4.79 7.57
CA ALA A 59 19.41 4.56 6.24
C ALA A 59 18.37 3.94 5.30
N LEU A 60 18.43 4.31 4.02
CA LEU A 60 17.65 3.69 2.95
C LEU A 60 18.61 3.14 1.90
N ASP A 61 18.35 1.89 1.51
CA ASP A 61 18.91 1.23 0.34
C ASP A 61 17.80 0.99 -0.68
N GLU A 62 18.15 0.49 -1.87
CA GLU A 62 17.17 0.24 -2.95
C GLU A 62 16.09 -0.78 -2.57
N LYS A 63 16.44 -1.81 -1.80
CA LYS A 63 15.54 -2.92 -1.43
C LYS A 63 15.24 -3.00 0.07
N SER A 64 16.10 -2.41 0.90
CA SER A 64 15.99 -2.43 2.36
C SER A 64 16.04 -1.05 2.96
N ILE A 65 15.49 -0.90 4.15
CA ILE A 65 15.65 0.28 4.99
C ILE A 65 16.14 -0.16 6.35
N VAL A 66 16.96 0.68 6.97
CA VAL A 66 17.41 0.53 8.34
C VAL A 66 16.68 1.58 9.17
N ILE A 67 15.93 1.10 10.14
CA ILE A 67 15.23 1.94 11.09
C ILE A 67 15.85 1.81 12.47
N LYS A 68 15.80 2.91 13.21
CA LYS A 68 16.13 2.96 14.62
C LYS A 68 14.83 3.03 15.40
N THR A 69 14.57 2.02 16.22
CA THR A 69 13.42 2.03 17.12
C THR A 69 13.65 2.99 18.28
N GLU A 70 12.58 3.42 18.95
CA GLU A 70 12.71 4.23 20.17
C GLU A 70 13.44 3.49 21.30
N SER A 71 13.40 2.16 21.30
CA SER A 71 14.20 1.30 22.19
C SER A 71 15.70 1.29 21.87
N GLY A 72 16.15 1.99 20.83
CA GLY A 72 17.54 2.10 20.43
C GLY A 72 18.06 0.95 19.55
N ALA A 73 17.20 -0.02 19.21
CA ALA A 73 17.58 -1.13 18.33
C ALA A 73 17.59 -0.68 16.86
N LEU A 74 18.60 -1.11 16.12
CA LEU A 74 18.67 -0.94 14.66
C LEU A 74 18.08 -2.18 13.99
N LEU A 75 17.00 -1.99 13.24
CA LEU A 75 16.32 -3.05 12.52
C LEU A 75 16.41 -2.80 11.03
N ARG A 76 16.81 -3.82 10.28
CA ARG A 76 16.80 -3.82 8.82
C ARG A 76 15.56 -4.56 8.33
N LEU A 77 14.72 -3.88 7.57
CA LEU A 77 13.55 -4.48 6.93
C LEU A 77 13.51 -4.13 5.44
N VAL A 78 12.71 -4.89 4.69
CA VAL A 78 12.43 -4.57 3.29
C VAL A 78 11.62 -3.30 3.17
N ARG A 79 11.78 -2.54 2.09
CA ARG A 79 11.00 -1.30 1.86
C ARG A 79 9.50 -1.51 2.00
N GLY A 80 8.97 -2.62 1.47
CA GLY A 80 7.56 -2.97 1.60
C GLY A 80 7.07 -3.28 3.02
N GLY A 81 7.97 -3.31 4.01
CA GLY A 81 7.64 -3.51 5.43
C GLY A 81 7.18 -2.24 6.16
N VAL A 82 7.14 -1.10 5.47
CA VAL A 82 6.61 0.16 6.00
C VAL A 82 5.11 0.20 5.80
N ALA A 83 4.36 0.28 6.90
CA ALA A 83 2.91 0.37 6.84
C ALA A 83 2.46 1.83 6.66
N MET A 84 3.08 2.74 7.42
CA MET A 84 2.65 4.14 7.49
C MET A 84 3.88 5.04 7.68
N LYS A 85 3.90 6.17 6.98
CA LYS A 85 4.79 7.29 7.26
C LYS A 85 4.02 8.15 8.25
N GLN A 86 4.62 8.41 9.40
CA GLN A 86 4.07 9.34 10.37
C GLN A 86 4.47 10.72 9.88
N GLU A 87 3.63 11.27 9.02
CA GLU A 87 3.67 12.69 8.71
C GLU A 87 3.32 13.39 10.01
N GLU A 88 4.28 14.13 10.56
CA GLU A 88 4.11 14.85 11.81
C GLU A 88 3.06 15.94 11.55
N GLU A 89 1.81 15.63 11.90
CA GLU A 89 0.70 16.57 11.90
C GLU A 89 1.03 17.64 12.94
N ILE A 90 1.70 18.71 12.50
CA ILE A 90 1.75 19.97 13.25
C ILE A 90 0.30 20.45 13.30
N THR A 91 -0.33 20.16 14.43
CA THR A 91 -1.58 20.74 14.87
C THR A 91 -1.53 22.25 14.66
N VAL A 92 -2.35 22.76 13.75
CA VAL A 92 -2.87 24.13 13.83
C VAL A 92 -4.38 24.04 13.62
N GLN A 93 -5.06 23.57 14.66
CA GLN A 93 -6.46 23.91 14.88
C GLN A 93 -6.48 25.31 15.55
N PRO A 94 -7.10 26.33 14.96
CA PRO A 94 -7.75 27.39 15.75
C PRO A 94 -9.12 26.92 16.26
#